data_AF-A0A0A0KDB1-F1
#
_entry.id   AF-A0A0A0KDB1-F1
#
_cell.length_a   1.000
_cell.length_b   1.000
_cell.length_c   1.000
_cell.angle_alpha   90.00
_cell.angle_beta   90.00
_cell.angle_gamma   90.00
#
_symmetry.space_group_name_H-M   'P 1'
#
loop_
_entity.id
_entity.type
_entity.pdbx_description
1 polymer ?
#
loop_
_entity_poly.entity_id
_entity_poly.type
_entity_poly.pdbx_seq_one_letter_code
_entity_poly.pdbx_strand_id
1 'polypeptide(L)'
;MPPIKLVSIFKRFSMPHTSRWHPDATGSTGAMLTTFCPQMSPTISRCLPQLLNGLKVSRRVEVGGGFASGIASLGEIEVLKITQFVSIWGCNLSRRGNNGVTFYRPLRMPEGYHCLGHYCQPNDRPLHGYLLVAREVDGYFQESDHISNIVKLPALVEPIDFTLIWSPDDGSEEKYGECAYIWLPQPPDGYKSMGYFVTNKLEKPVVGEVRCVRADLTDRCETYRLMFNISSKCKNFLVQIWSTRACHRGMLGRGVPVGTFHCGSYKGTEKELPIACLKNLNSTLPTMPNIDQIHSLINHYGPTVFFHPKEIYLPSSVSWFFENGVLLHRDGMSSGEAILVCGTNLPTDGRNDTVCWMDLPTDGCRDKIINGNLESAKLYAHVKPALGGTFTDIAMWVFCPFNGPSTLKLGIVNISLGKIGQHVGDWEHITLRICNFTGELFSIYFSQHSGGEWVDAYNLEFIEGNKAIVYSSKSGHASYPRPGLYIQGSSKLGIGIRNDCARSHLFIDSSTHYEIVAAEHLRRNDIVEPGWLQFMREWGPTIVYSSRTKLDNFIDRLPLKIRFPVANIFRKLPAELFGEVGPTGPKEKNNWEGDERG
;
A
#
# COMPACT_ATOMS: atom_id res chain seq x y z
N MET A 1 -32.40 5.17 54.07
CA MET A 1 -33.07 6.15 53.19
C MET A 1 -33.52 7.33 54.04
N PRO A 2 -33.33 8.60 53.62
CA PRO A 2 -32.17 9.25 53.01
C PRO A 2 -31.53 10.30 53.98
N PRO A 3 -30.35 10.89 53.67
CA PRO A 3 -29.88 12.10 54.35
C PRO A 3 -30.06 13.36 53.50
N ILE A 4 -30.27 14.50 54.19
CA ILE A 4 -30.32 15.85 53.64
C ILE A 4 -29.04 16.61 54.07
N LYS A 5 -28.43 17.27 53.07
CA LYS A 5 -27.55 18.46 53.02
C LYS A 5 -26.89 19.01 54.31
N LEU A 6 -25.61 19.41 54.20
CA LEU A 6 -25.06 20.80 54.14
C LEU A 6 -23.56 20.77 54.55
N VAL A 7 -22.63 21.18 53.67
CA VAL A 7 -21.94 22.51 53.59
C VAL A 7 -20.60 22.60 54.34
N SER A 8 -19.58 22.93 53.53
CA SER A 8 -18.26 23.60 53.73
C SER A 8 -17.47 23.52 55.05
N ILE A 9 -16.12 23.45 54.92
CA ILE A 9 -15.16 24.51 55.31
C ILE A 9 -13.69 24.07 55.10
N PHE A 10 -12.89 25.04 54.64
CA PHE A 10 -11.43 25.08 54.45
C PHE A 10 -10.56 24.89 55.72
N LYS A 11 -9.32 24.39 55.55
CA LYS A 11 -8.08 24.71 56.32
C LYS A 11 -6.86 24.15 55.54
N ARG A 12 -5.94 24.93 54.95
CA ARG A 12 -4.78 25.75 55.44
C ARG A 12 -3.58 24.96 56.01
N PHE A 13 -2.39 25.51 55.70
CA PHE A 13 -1.00 25.27 56.19
C PHE A 13 -0.18 24.23 55.42
N SER A 14 1.13 24.35 55.16
CA SER A 14 2.14 25.43 55.08
C SER A 14 3.45 24.76 54.62
N MET A 15 4.34 25.46 53.90
CA MET A 15 5.73 25.04 53.64
C MET A 15 6.67 25.39 54.81
N PRO A 16 7.87 24.76 54.88
CA PRO A 16 9.08 25.59 54.82
C PRO A 16 10.32 25.01 54.09
N HIS A 17 11.03 25.95 53.47
CA HIS A 17 12.45 26.18 53.12
C HIS A 17 13.63 25.18 53.32
N THR A 18 14.42 25.10 52.22
CA THR A 18 15.89 25.24 52.02
C THR A 18 16.94 24.28 52.61
N SER A 19 17.83 23.75 51.74
CA SER A 19 19.29 23.97 51.80
C SER A 19 20.02 23.48 50.52
N ARG A 20 21.12 24.17 50.17
CA ARG A 20 22.07 23.92 49.05
C ARG A 20 23.06 22.79 49.37
N TRP A 21 23.57 22.07 48.38
CA TRP A 21 24.99 21.65 48.22
C TRP A 21 25.30 21.27 46.74
N HIS A 22 26.53 21.52 46.30
CA HIS A 22 27.09 21.44 44.93
C HIS A 22 27.76 20.06 44.64
N PRO A 23 28.32 19.78 43.43
CA PRO A 23 28.24 18.49 42.73
C PRO A 23 29.51 17.64 42.82
N ASP A 24 29.41 16.33 42.54
CA ASP A 24 30.32 15.59 41.65
C ASP A 24 29.96 14.09 41.51
N ALA A 25 30.40 13.53 40.37
CA ALA A 25 30.66 12.12 40.06
C ALA A 25 29.50 11.17 39.66
N THR A 26 29.44 10.95 38.33
CA THR A 26 29.43 9.64 37.62
C THR A 26 28.65 8.46 38.21
N GLY A 27 27.70 7.94 37.42
CA GLY A 27 27.33 6.52 37.45
C GLY A 27 25.84 6.23 37.34
N SER A 28 25.46 5.55 36.25
CA SER A 28 24.28 4.68 36.11
C SER A 28 22.90 5.21 36.52
N THR A 29 22.04 5.47 35.53
CA THR A 29 20.58 5.48 35.72
C THR A 29 19.90 4.60 34.67
N GLY A 30 19.92 3.30 34.94
CA GLY A 30 18.80 2.43 34.60
C GLY A 30 17.79 2.48 35.75
N ALA A 31 16.50 2.52 35.40
CA ALA A 31 15.34 2.45 36.29
C ALA A 31 15.03 3.69 37.15
N MET A 32 14.18 4.58 36.64
CA MET A 32 13.00 5.10 37.36
C MET A 32 12.21 6.03 36.42
N LEU A 33 11.10 5.53 35.87
CA LEU A 33 10.01 6.37 35.33
C LEU A 33 8.76 5.50 35.14
N THR A 34 8.19 5.06 36.26
CA THR A 34 6.81 4.55 36.32
C THR A 34 6.17 5.05 37.60
N THR A 35 5.69 6.30 37.59
CA THR A 35 4.55 6.69 38.43
C THR A 35 3.97 8.03 37.97
N PHE A 36 2.65 8.07 37.84
CA PHE A 36 1.74 9.20 37.53
C PHE A 36 1.44 9.54 36.06
N CYS A 37 0.35 8.95 35.52
CA CYS A 37 -0.89 9.66 35.19
C CYS A 37 -2.00 8.66 34.80
N PRO A 38 -3.09 8.47 35.58
CA PRO A 38 -4.18 7.57 35.19
C PRO A 38 -5.23 8.39 34.44
N GLN A 39 -5.08 8.50 33.12
CA GLN A 39 -6.15 8.72 32.11
C GLN A 39 -5.50 9.02 30.74
N MET A 40 -4.77 8.04 30.18
CA MET A 40 -4.44 8.04 28.76
C MET A 40 -5.43 7.14 28.03
N SER A 41 -6.05 7.70 26.98
CA SER A 41 -6.91 6.96 26.06
C SER A 41 -6.15 5.76 25.45
N PRO A 42 -6.81 4.59 25.25
CA PRO A 42 -6.17 3.40 24.67
C PRO A 42 -5.58 3.61 23.26
N THR A 43 -5.88 4.73 22.60
CA THR A 43 -5.32 5.10 21.30
C THR A 43 -3.84 5.52 21.35
N ILE A 44 -3.37 6.10 22.46
CA ILE A 44 -1.99 6.63 22.56
C ILE A 44 -0.97 5.51 22.85
N SER A 45 -1.38 4.46 23.56
CA SER A 45 -0.52 3.31 23.88
C SER A 45 -0.09 2.52 22.62
N ARG A 46 -0.90 2.53 21.55
CA ARG A 46 -0.59 1.82 20.29
C ARG A 46 0.39 2.56 19.37
N CYS A 47 0.56 3.88 19.49
CA CYS A 47 1.39 4.68 18.59
C CYS A 47 2.83 4.90 19.12
N LEU A 48 3.07 4.69 20.42
CA LEU A 48 4.37 4.91 21.05
C LEU A 48 5.51 4.06 20.46
N PRO A 49 5.29 2.78 20.07
CA PRO A 49 6.33 1.98 19.44
C PRO A 49 6.75 2.54 18.08
N GLN A 50 5.82 3.05 17.26
CA GLN A 50 6.10 3.54 15.91
C GLN A 50 6.99 4.80 15.92
N LEU A 51 6.69 5.77 16.78
CA LEU A 51 7.47 7.00 16.95
C LEU A 51 8.90 6.76 17.49
N LEU A 52 9.04 5.85 18.45
CA LEU A 52 10.36 5.47 19.00
C LEU A 52 11.16 4.58 18.03
N ASN A 53 10.48 3.85 17.14
CA ASN A 53 11.12 2.93 16.19
C ASN A 53 11.55 3.60 14.87
N GLY A 54 10.83 4.63 14.38
CA GLY A 54 11.29 5.43 13.23
C GLY A 54 12.65 6.11 13.50
N LEU A 55 12.83 6.59 14.73
CA LEU A 55 14.12 7.10 15.24
C LEU A 55 15.22 6.02 15.34
N LYS A 56 14.87 4.73 15.44
CA LYS A 56 15.83 3.61 15.47
C LYS A 56 16.23 3.13 14.08
N VAL A 57 15.33 3.15 13.09
CA VAL A 57 15.66 2.82 11.68
C VAL A 57 16.64 3.86 11.13
N SER A 58 16.37 5.15 11.36
CA SER A 58 17.29 6.23 10.99
C SER A 58 18.69 6.12 11.62
N ARG A 59 18.83 5.44 12.78
CA ARG A 59 20.13 5.21 13.43
C ARG A 59 20.85 3.91 13.03
N ARG A 60 20.17 2.96 12.37
CA ARG A 60 20.75 1.66 11.97
C ARG A 60 20.92 1.49 10.45
N VAL A 61 20.20 2.25 9.65
CA VAL A 61 20.41 2.31 8.20
C VAL A 61 21.59 3.23 7.94
N GLU A 62 22.63 2.77 7.23
CA GLU A 62 23.75 3.62 6.86
C GLU A 62 23.26 4.83 6.08
N VAL A 63 23.68 6.02 6.54
CA VAL A 63 23.42 7.30 5.89
C VAL A 63 24.33 7.37 4.67
N GLY A 64 23.81 6.92 3.52
CA GLY A 64 24.46 7.04 2.22
C GLY A 64 23.41 7.29 1.14
N GLY A 65 23.61 8.34 0.33
CA GLY A 65 22.65 8.75 -0.71
C GLY A 65 21.50 9.64 -0.21
N GLY A 66 20.48 9.85 -1.05
CA GLY A 66 19.33 10.73 -0.76
C GLY A 66 18.17 10.07 -0.01
N PHE A 67 18.20 8.75 0.19
CA PHE A 67 17.19 7.98 0.94
C PHE A 67 17.15 8.38 2.42
N ALA A 68 15.94 8.44 2.99
CA ALA A 68 15.64 8.80 4.37
C ALA A 68 16.18 10.18 4.83
N SER A 69 16.45 11.10 3.89
CA SER A 69 16.97 12.45 4.17
C SER A 69 15.90 13.48 4.54
N GLY A 70 14.61 13.14 4.40
CA GLY A 70 13.48 14.06 4.56
C GLY A 70 13.19 14.93 3.33
N ILE A 71 14.06 14.91 2.31
CA ILE A 71 13.99 15.77 1.13
C ILE A 71 14.12 14.91 -0.15
N ALA A 72 13.48 15.34 -1.25
CA ALA A 72 13.62 14.72 -2.56
C ALA A 72 13.77 15.77 -3.66
N SER A 73 14.79 15.63 -4.51
CA SER A 73 14.89 16.41 -5.75
C SER A 73 14.11 15.74 -6.87
N LEU A 74 13.18 16.48 -7.47
CA LEU A 74 12.36 16.06 -8.60
C LEU A 74 12.87 16.63 -9.94
N GLY A 75 14.08 17.22 -9.95
CA GLY A 75 14.60 18.04 -11.04
C GLY A 75 14.64 19.51 -10.61
N GLU A 76 13.88 20.37 -11.30
CA GLU A 76 13.82 21.83 -11.01
C GLU A 76 13.16 22.16 -9.67
N ILE A 77 12.43 21.20 -9.10
CA ILE A 77 11.74 21.34 -7.81
C ILE A 77 12.35 20.37 -6.82
N GLU A 78 12.59 20.87 -5.61
CA GLU A 78 12.90 20.04 -4.46
C GLU A 78 11.69 20.04 -3.50
N VAL A 79 11.35 18.86 -2.99
CA VAL A 79 10.22 18.67 -2.07
C VAL A 79 10.68 18.17 -0.72
N LEU A 80 9.95 18.60 0.31
CA LEU A 80 10.14 18.18 1.70
C LEU A 80 8.82 17.65 2.25
N LYS A 81 8.87 16.55 3.00
CA LYS A 81 7.69 15.90 3.59
C LYS A 81 7.34 16.50 4.95
N ILE A 82 6.12 17.03 5.08
CA ILE A 82 5.53 17.51 6.33
C ILE A 82 4.56 16.49 6.89
N THR A 83 4.69 16.19 8.18
CA THR A 83 3.79 15.30 8.95
C THR A 83 3.22 15.98 10.20
N GLN A 84 3.58 17.24 10.46
CA GLN A 84 3.10 18.03 11.60
C GLN A 84 2.10 19.08 11.14
N PHE A 85 0.92 19.05 11.75
CA PHE A 85 -0.25 19.75 11.27
C PHE A 85 -0.99 20.51 12.37
N VAL A 86 -1.68 21.58 11.99
CA VAL A 86 -2.66 22.30 12.82
C VAL A 86 -4.04 22.12 12.20
N SER A 87 -5.00 21.70 13.01
CA SER A 87 -6.41 21.58 12.59
C SER A 87 -6.95 22.97 12.27
N ILE A 88 -7.55 23.10 11.09
CA ILE A 88 -8.31 24.29 10.68
C ILE A 88 -9.76 24.12 11.11
N TRP A 89 -10.35 22.98 10.74
CA TRP A 89 -11.76 22.67 10.99
C TRP A 89 -12.02 21.17 10.83
N GLY A 90 -12.99 20.64 11.57
CA GLY A 90 -13.43 19.24 11.44
C GLY A 90 -14.95 19.08 11.58
N CYS A 91 -15.52 18.21 10.74
CA CYS A 91 -16.92 17.81 10.80
C CYS A 91 -17.06 16.46 11.51
N ASN A 92 -17.98 16.32 12.45
CA ASN A 92 -18.39 15.03 13.02
C ASN A 92 -19.88 14.80 12.80
N LEU A 93 -20.27 13.96 11.83
CA LEU A 93 -21.67 13.77 11.45
C LEU A 93 -22.49 12.90 12.42
N SER A 94 -21.89 12.25 13.43
CA SER A 94 -22.65 11.37 14.32
C SER A 94 -22.17 11.38 15.78
N ARG A 95 -23.13 11.29 16.72
CA ARG A 95 -22.89 11.11 18.17
C ARG A 95 -22.41 9.68 18.53
N ARG A 96 -22.39 8.74 17.57
CA ARG A 96 -22.09 7.30 17.81
C ARG A 96 -20.90 6.75 17.01
N GLY A 97 -20.26 7.54 16.15
CA GLY A 97 -19.12 7.12 15.33
C GLY A 97 -18.34 8.29 14.73
N ASN A 98 -17.04 8.09 14.51
CA ASN A 98 -16.11 9.13 14.04
C ASN A 98 -16.08 9.26 12.51
N ASN A 99 -17.25 9.20 11.86
CA ASN A 99 -17.40 9.25 10.40
C ASN A 99 -17.29 10.68 9.84
N GLY A 100 -16.33 11.43 10.39
CA GLY A 100 -16.06 12.82 10.08
C GLY A 100 -14.84 13.01 9.19
N VAL A 101 -14.53 14.26 8.87
CA VAL A 101 -13.30 14.68 8.20
C VAL A 101 -12.73 15.88 8.91
N THR A 102 -11.41 15.97 8.99
CA THR A 102 -10.71 17.16 9.50
C THR A 102 -9.73 17.67 8.45
N PHE A 103 -9.69 19.00 8.31
CA PHE A 103 -8.76 19.72 7.43
C PHE A 103 -7.66 20.36 8.25
N TYR A 104 -6.48 20.37 7.66
CA TYR A 104 -5.25 20.72 8.33
C TYR A 104 -4.37 21.58 7.44
N ARG A 105 -3.66 22.53 8.06
CA ARG A 105 -2.52 23.21 7.46
C ARG A 105 -1.22 22.73 8.09
N PRO A 106 -0.07 22.88 7.41
CA PRO A 106 1.23 22.70 8.02
C PRO A 106 1.37 23.51 9.32
N LEU A 107 1.96 22.89 10.35
CA LEU A 107 2.23 23.56 11.63
C LEU A 107 3.29 24.67 11.45
N ARG A 108 4.33 24.39 10.67
CA ARG A 108 5.42 25.32 10.35
C ARG A 108 5.82 25.11 8.89
N MET A 109 6.20 26.19 8.23
CA MET A 109 6.81 26.15 6.90
C MET A 109 8.32 26.28 7.04
N PRO A 110 9.11 25.32 6.52
CA PRO A 110 10.55 25.46 6.45
C PRO A 110 10.96 26.64 5.57
N GLU A 111 12.08 27.29 5.89
CA GLU A 111 12.59 28.44 5.14
C GLU A 111 12.85 28.07 3.66
N GLY A 112 12.41 28.93 2.75
CA GLY A 112 12.52 28.74 1.31
C GLY A 112 11.53 27.74 0.71
N TYR A 113 10.75 26.99 1.49
CA TYR A 113 9.70 26.10 0.98
C TYR A 113 8.33 26.77 0.98
N HIS A 114 7.53 26.39 0.00
CA HIS A 114 6.18 26.89 -0.22
C HIS A 114 5.13 25.78 -0.12
N CYS A 115 3.97 26.15 0.41
CA CYS A 115 2.82 25.26 0.51
C CYS A 115 2.19 25.05 -0.88
N LEU A 116 1.71 23.84 -1.14
CA LEU A 116 1.05 23.47 -2.40
C LEU A 116 -0.45 23.17 -2.23
N GLY A 117 -0.95 23.24 -0.99
CA GLY A 117 -2.34 22.93 -0.63
C GLY A 117 -2.45 22.44 0.81
N HIS A 118 -3.66 22.19 1.28
CA HIS A 118 -3.94 21.70 2.62
C HIS A 118 -4.18 20.19 2.66
N TYR A 119 -3.99 19.61 3.84
CA TYR A 119 -4.17 18.19 4.09
C TYR A 119 -5.58 17.94 4.66
N CYS A 120 -6.18 16.80 4.35
CA CYS A 120 -7.34 16.34 5.11
C CYS A 120 -7.35 14.83 5.26
N GLN A 121 -8.01 14.36 6.32
CA GLN A 121 -8.24 12.93 6.52
C GLN A 121 -9.56 12.65 7.23
N PRO A 122 -10.12 11.44 7.07
CA PRO A 122 -11.21 10.96 7.89
C PRO A 122 -10.83 10.91 9.38
N ASN A 123 -11.82 11.09 10.26
CA ASN A 123 -11.60 11.11 11.71
C ASN A 123 -11.57 9.69 12.31
N ASP A 124 -11.96 8.66 11.55
CA ASP A 124 -11.98 7.25 11.98
C ASP A 124 -10.59 6.61 12.17
N ARG A 125 -9.52 7.39 11.99
CA ARG A 125 -8.13 6.92 12.02
C ARG A 125 -7.18 7.91 12.72
N PRO A 126 -6.03 7.43 13.23
CA PRO A 126 -4.94 8.30 13.67
C PRO A 126 -4.41 9.18 12.52
N LEU A 127 -3.81 10.32 12.86
CA LEU A 127 -3.11 11.16 11.89
C LEU A 127 -1.89 10.41 11.33
N HIS A 128 -1.96 10.03 10.04
CA HIS A 128 -0.97 9.14 9.40
C HIS A 128 -0.52 9.63 8.00
N GLY A 129 -1.15 10.66 7.44
CA GLY A 129 -0.75 11.17 6.13
C GLY A 129 0.41 12.17 6.17
N TYR A 130 0.64 12.78 5.01
CA TYR A 130 1.69 13.77 4.80
C TYR A 130 1.22 14.85 3.83
N LEU A 131 1.97 15.94 3.78
CA LEU A 131 1.88 16.96 2.75
C LEU A 131 3.30 17.25 2.25
N LEU A 132 3.48 17.34 0.93
CA LEU A 132 4.73 17.82 0.34
C LEU A 132 4.68 19.34 0.19
N VAL A 133 5.75 19.99 0.64
CA VAL A 133 6.04 21.39 0.36
C VAL A 133 7.18 21.46 -0.64
N ALA A 134 7.25 22.51 -1.44
CA ALA A 134 8.17 22.59 -2.57
C ALA A 134 8.98 23.88 -2.58
N ARG A 135 10.21 23.82 -3.08
CA ARG A 135 11.01 24.98 -3.45
C ARG A 135 11.65 24.78 -4.80
N GLU A 136 11.99 25.88 -5.45
CA GLU A 136 12.73 25.86 -6.70
C GLU A 136 14.23 25.62 -6.45
N VAL A 137 14.90 24.95 -7.38
CA VAL A 137 16.34 24.66 -7.30
C VAL A 137 17.10 25.62 -8.21
N ASP A 138 17.92 26.49 -7.60
CA ASP A 138 18.63 27.59 -8.28
C ASP A 138 19.55 27.14 -9.44
N GLY A 139 20.10 25.92 -9.37
CA GLY A 139 21.08 25.40 -10.33
C GLY A 139 20.53 25.13 -11.75
N TYR A 140 19.20 25.12 -11.93
CA TYR A 140 18.59 24.96 -13.26
C TYR A 140 18.50 26.27 -14.08
N PHE A 141 19.02 27.38 -13.54
CA PHE A 141 19.13 28.68 -14.20
C PHE A 141 20.54 29.01 -14.72
N GLN A 142 21.54 28.13 -14.56
CA GLN A 142 22.91 28.42 -15.00
C GLN A 142 23.42 27.49 -16.12
N GLU A 143 23.68 28.14 -17.27
CA GLU A 143 24.69 27.83 -18.29
C GLU A 143 24.52 26.56 -19.16
N SER A 144 23.64 26.60 -20.17
CA SER A 144 23.94 25.93 -21.46
C SER A 144 23.22 26.45 -22.72
N ASP A 145 22.28 27.41 -22.66
CA ASP A 145 21.60 27.90 -23.87
C ASP A 145 22.02 29.33 -24.25
N HIS A 146 23.27 29.48 -24.70
CA HIS A 146 23.69 30.66 -25.46
C HIS A 146 23.18 30.66 -26.93
N ILE A 147 22.21 29.79 -27.29
CA ILE A 147 21.66 29.70 -28.65
C ILE A 147 20.14 29.91 -28.69
N SER A 148 19.45 30.05 -27.56
CA SER A 148 18.05 30.50 -27.58
C SER A 148 17.70 31.36 -26.36
N ASN A 149 17.19 32.57 -26.60
CA ASN A 149 16.60 33.44 -25.58
C ASN A 149 15.27 32.85 -25.07
N ILE A 150 15.27 31.61 -24.57
CA ILE A 150 14.11 31.03 -23.91
C ILE A 150 14.11 31.59 -22.49
N VAL A 151 13.19 32.52 -22.23
CA VAL A 151 12.87 32.96 -20.87
C VAL A 151 12.30 31.75 -20.15
N LYS A 152 13.14 31.08 -19.33
CA LYS A 152 12.70 29.97 -18.50
C LYS A 152 11.80 30.53 -17.40
N LEU A 153 10.51 30.26 -17.50
CA LEU A 153 9.52 30.65 -16.50
C LEU A 153 9.84 29.96 -15.15
N PRO A 154 9.63 30.60 -14.00
CA PRO A 154 9.89 29.99 -12.69
C PRO A 154 9.07 28.71 -12.49
N ALA A 155 9.61 27.77 -11.72
CA ALA A 155 8.95 26.50 -11.43
C ALA A 155 7.70 26.70 -10.54
N LEU A 156 7.75 27.69 -9.65
CA LEU A 156 6.72 28.00 -8.66
C LEU A 156 6.27 29.46 -8.77
N VAL A 157 4.96 29.69 -8.81
CA VAL A 157 4.38 31.04 -8.85
C VAL A 157 3.19 31.16 -7.91
N GLU A 158 2.86 32.39 -7.53
CA GLU A 158 1.63 32.69 -6.83
C GLU A 158 0.41 32.47 -7.75
N PRO A 159 -0.73 31.98 -7.22
CA PRO A 159 -1.98 31.98 -7.97
C PRO A 159 -2.38 33.42 -8.34
N ILE A 160 -3.25 33.60 -9.33
CA ILE A 160 -3.80 34.93 -9.66
C ILE A 160 -5.01 35.30 -8.78
N ASP A 161 -5.76 34.28 -8.33
CA ASP A 161 -6.92 34.44 -7.46
C ASP A 161 -7.31 33.08 -6.82
N PHE A 162 -8.41 33.04 -6.07
CA PHE A 162 -9.02 31.84 -5.54
C PHE A 162 -10.50 31.76 -5.91
N THR A 163 -10.93 30.56 -6.31
CA THR A 163 -12.35 30.24 -6.52
C THR A 163 -12.89 29.49 -5.31
N LEU A 164 -14.01 29.94 -4.74
CA LEU A 164 -14.71 29.21 -3.67
C LEU A 164 -15.39 27.99 -4.26
N ILE A 165 -15.00 26.79 -3.81
CA ILE A 165 -15.53 25.51 -4.28
C ILE A 165 -16.60 24.98 -3.35
N TRP A 166 -16.43 25.20 -2.04
CA TRP A 166 -17.43 24.79 -1.07
C TRP A 166 -17.48 25.72 0.13
N SER A 167 -18.70 26.02 0.57
CA SER A 167 -19.06 26.63 1.84
C SER A 167 -20.25 25.87 2.44
N PRO A 168 -20.36 25.83 3.78
CA PRO A 168 -21.51 25.24 4.47
C PRO A 168 -22.73 26.16 4.51
N ASP A 169 -22.56 27.43 4.14
CA ASP A 169 -23.63 28.44 4.08
C ASP A 169 -24.67 28.04 3.01
N ASP A 170 -25.89 27.75 3.45
CA ASP A 170 -27.04 27.47 2.60
C ASP A 170 -27.85 28.74 2.24
N GLY A 171 -27.34 29.92 2.62
CA GLY A 171 -27.99 31.21 2.48
C GLY A 171 -28.97 31.54 3.60
N SER A 172 -29.01 30.76 4.70
CA SER A 172 -29.79 31.07 5.89
C SER A 172 -28.97 31.87 6.91
N GLU A 173 -29.58 32.87 7.55
CA GLU A 173 -28.93 33.72 8.57
C GLU A 173 -28.58 32.98 9.89
N GLU A 174 -28.72 31.66 9.94
CA GLU A 174 -28.30 30.88 11.10
C GLU A 174 -26.77 30.83 11.15
N LYS A 175 -26.20 31.50 12.17
CA LYS A 175 -24.78 31.39 12.52
C LYS A 175 -24.44 29.95 12.90
N TYR A 176 -24.18 29.11 11.91
CA TYR A 176 -23.31 27.95 12.11
C TYR A 176 -21.97 28.48 12.65
N GLY A 177 -21.33 27.74 13.57
CA GLY A 177 -20.08 28.15 14.20
C GLY A 177 -18.92 28.32 13.20
N GLU A 178 -17.67 28.26 13.65
CA GLU A 178 -16.53 28.21 12.72
C GLU A 178 -16.74 27.08 11.70
N CYS A 179 -16.65 27.42 10.42
CA CYS A 179 -17.06 26.61 9.28
C CYS A 179 -15.89 26.56 8.29
N ALA A 180 -15.68 25.41 7.62
CA ALA A 180 -14.64 25.32 6.61
C ALA A 180 -15.09 25.95 5.29
N TYR A 181 -14.20 26.70 4.65
CA TYR A 181 -14.38 27.18 3.28
C TYR A 181 -13.25 26.61 2.44
N ILE A 182 -13.59 25.93 1.34
CA ILE A 182 -12.63 25.24 0.48
C ILE A 182 -12.46 26.04 -0.80
N TRP A 183 -11.23 26.46 -1.06
CA TRP A 183 -10.84 27.33 -2.15
C TRP A 183 -9.91 26.58 -3.11
N LEU A 184 -10.11 26.78 -4.41
CA LEU A 184 -9.20 26.32 -5.46
C LEU A 184 -8.32 27.51 -5.91
N PRO A 185 -6.99 27.45 -5.72
CA PRO A 185 -6.06 28.42 -6.30
C PRO A 185 -6.21 28.45 -7.82
N GLN A 186 -6.35 29.64 -8.39
CA GLN A 186 -6.39 29.85 -9.84
C GLN A 186 -4.95 30.05 -10.34
N PRO A 187 -4.35 29.08 -11.07
CA PRO A 187 -3.01 29.24 -11.58
C PRO A 187 -2.96 30.26 -12.73
N PRO A 188 -1.85 30.99 -12.92
CA PRO A 188 -1.57 31.70 -14.17
C PRO A 188 -1.49 30.72 -15.37
N ASP A 189 -1.61 31.26 -16.59
CA ASP A 189 -1.44 30.47 -17.81
C ASP A 189 -0.07 29.76 -17.84
N GLY A 190 -0.09 28.47 -18.18
CA GLY A 190 1.10 27.62 -18.16
C GLY A 190 1.41 26.96 -16.81
N TYR A 191 0.58 27.17 -15.79
CA TYR A 191 0.73 26.56 -14.46
C TYR A 191 -0.50 25.73 -14.07
N LYS A 192 -0.35 24.92 -13.02
CA LYS A 192 -1.39 24.08 -12.43
C LYS A 192 -1.42 24.24 -10.91
N SER A 193 -2.63 24.18 -10.34
CA SER A 193 -2.79 24.03 -8.90
C SER A 193 -2.54 22.57 -8.49
N MET A 194 -1.86 22.36 -7.38
CA MET A 194 -1.60 21.02 -6.86
C MET A 194 -2.69 20.55 -5.88
N GLY A 195 -3.41 21.49 -5.27
CA GLY A 195 -4.34 21.18 -4.18
C GLY A 195 -5.30 22.31 -3.87
N TYR A 196 -6.03 22.13 -2.76
CA TYR A 196 -7.03 23.08 -2.28
C TYR A 196 -6.53 23.80 -1.04
N PHE A 197 -7.00 25.02 -0.84
CA PHE A 197 -6.73 25.83 0.34
C PHE A 197 -7.99 25.89 1.22
N VAL A 198 -7.82 25.87 2.54
CA VAL A 198 -8.96 25.82 3.48
C VAL A 198 -8.83 26.92 4.51
N THR A 199 -9.90 27.68 4.71
CA THR A 199 -10.02 28.70 5.75
C THR A 199 -11.17 28.36 6.71
N ASN A 200 -11.16 28.94 7.91
CA ASN A 200 -12.27 28.83 8.88
C ASN A 200 -13.20 30.07 8.86
N LYS A 201 -13.00 30.98 7.90
CA LYS A 201 -13.78 32.19 7.65
C LYS A 201 -13.96 32.39 6.14
N LEU A 202 -15.02 33.08 5.74
CA LEU A 202 -15.33 33.39 4.33
C LEU A 202 -14.38 34.44 3.70
N GLU A 203 -13.35 34.88 4.42
CA GLU A 203 -12.33 35.76 3.87
C GLU A 203 -11.51 35.01 2.81
N LYS A 204 -11.37 35.62 1.64
CA LYS A 204 -10.58 35.07 0.53
C LYS A 204 -9.11 34.93 0.98
N PRO A 205 -8.44 33.81 0.68
CA PRO A 205 -7.03 33.60 1.06
C PRO A 205 -6.09 34.63 0.44
N VAL A 206 -4.96 34.88 1.10
CA VAL A 206 -3.92 35.78 0.58
C VAL A 206 -3.08 35.04 -0.46
N VAL A 207 -2.79 35.74 -1.56
CA VAL A 207 -2.17 35.21 -2.78
C VAL A 207 -0.75 34.65 -2.57
N GLY A 208 -0.12 34.92 -1.42
CA GLY A 208 1.22 34.42 -1.07
C GLY A 208 1.28 33.10 -0.28
N GLU A 209 0.17 32.56 0.22
CA GLU A 209 0.19 31.41 1.15
C GLU A 209 0.36 30.04 0.48
N VAL A 210 0.17 29.97 -0.83
CA VAL A 210 0.28 28.75 -1.64
C VAL A 210 1.01 29.06 -2.95
N ARG A 211 1.55 28.04 -3.62
CA ARG A 211 2.14 28.16 -4.96
C ARG A 211 1.47 27.22 -5.95
N CYS A 212 1.37 27.67 -7.19
CA CYS A 212 1.07 26.88 -8.36
C CYS A 212 2.39 26.44 -9.03
N VAL A 213 2.32 25.33 -9.78
CA VAL A 213 3.49 24.67 -10.34
C VAL A 213 3.44 24.71 -11.87
N ARG A 214 4.57 24.97 -12.51
CA ARG A 214 4.68 25.04 -13.98
C ARG A 214 4.23 23.72 -14.60
N ALA A 215 3.40 23.77 -15.64
CA ALA A 215 2.63 22.61 -16.11
C ALA A 215 3.49 21.42 -16.57
N ASP A 216 4.67 21.66 -17.13
CA ASP A 216 5.63 20.62 -17.55
C ASP A 216 6.26 19.84 -16.37
N LEU A 217 6.24 20.42 -15.18
CA LEU A 217 6.70 19.83 -13.92
C LEU A 217 5.58 19.08 -13.17
N THR A 218 4.43 18.88 -13.81
CA THR A 218 3.25 18.25 -13.23
C THR A 218 2.82 17.02 -14.03
N ASP A 219 2.04 16.15 -13.39
CA ASP A 219 1.44 14.97 -14.02
C ASP A 219 -0.04 14.85 -13.63
N ARG A 220 -0.82 14.14 -14.45
CA ARG A 220 -2.26 14.00 -14.25
C ARG A 220 -2.54 13.14 -13.01
N CYS A 221 -3.57 13.53 -12.25
CA CYS A 221 -4.07 12.77 -11.12
C CYS A 221 -5.56 12.44 -11.25
N GLU A 222 -5.97 11.38 -10.56
CA GLU A 222 -7.34 10.90 -10.47
C GLU A 222 -7.79 10.79 -9.00
N THR A 223 -9.11 10.74 -8.79
CA THR A 223 -9.68 10.45 -7.47
C THR A 223 -9.39 9.02 -7.08
N TYR A 224 -9.11 8.79 -5.80
CA TYR A 224 -8.73 7.48 -5.28
C TYR A 224 -9.72 6.94 -4.24
N ARG A 225 -9.60 7.36 -2.97
CA ARG A 225 -10.48 6.89 -1.89
C ARG A 225 -11.45 7.99 -1.50
N LEU A 226 -12.74 7.66 -1.44
CA LEU A 226 -13.75 8.56 -0.87
C LEU A 226 -13.47 8.71 0.62
N MET A 227 -13.12 9.92 1.05
CA MET A 227 -12.85 10.23 2.46
C MET A 227 -14.09 10.72 3.18
N PHE A 228 -14.95 11.48 2.48
CA PHE A 228 -16.15 12.04 3.07
C PHE A 228 -17.20 12.36 2.02
N ASN A 229 -18.47 12.20 2.38
CA ASN A 229 -19.61 12.53 1.53
C ASN A 229 -20.61 13.36 2.33
N ILE A 230 -20.83 14.60 1.90
CA ILE A 230 -21.81 15.51 2.48
C ILE A 230 -23.12 15.31 1.72
N SER A 231 -23.97 14.43 2.23
CA SER A 231 -25.37 14.34 1.81
C SER A 231 -26.23 15.17 2.75
N SER A 232 -26.32 16.48 2.52
CA SER A 232 -27.33 17.29 3.22
C SER A 232 -28.73 17.04 2.61
N LYS A 233 -29.80 17.34 3.36
CA LYS A 233 -31.19 17.28 2.86
C LYS A 233 -31.45 18.25 1.69
N CYS A 234 -30.51 19.14 1.37
CA CYS A 234 -30.59 20.02 0.20
C CYS A 234 -29.90 19.38 -1.00
N LYS A 235 -30.69 19.02 -2.02
CA LYS A 235 -30.25 18.38 -3.28
C LYS A 235 -29.19 19.18 -4.06
N ASN A 236 -28.92 20.43 -3.69
CA ASN A 236 -27.98 21.33 -4.36
C ASN A 236 -26.57 21.35 -3.75
N PHE A 237 -26.32 20.67 -2.61
CA PHE A 237 -25.06 20.76 -1.84
C PHE A 237 -24.40 19.39 -1.60
N LEU A 238 -24.34 18.55 -2.64
CA LEU A 238 -23.65 17.26 -2.58
C LEU A 238 -22.17 17.45 -2.86
N VAL A 239 -21.34 17.50 -1.82
CA VAL A 239 -19.87 17.53 -1.95
C VAL A 239 -19.25 16.24 -1.47
N GLN A 240 -18.31 15.74 -2.27
CA GLN A 240 -17.48 14.59 -1.94
C GLN A 240 -16.03 15.02 -1.83
N ILE A 241 -15.35 14.47 -0.84
CA ILE A 241 -13.93 14.69 -0.60
C ILE A 241 -13.21 13.38 -0.88
N TRP A 242 -12.25 13.43 -1.79
CA TRP A 242 -11.51 12.29 -2.27
C TRP A 242 -10.02 12.48 -2.00
N SER A 243 -9.31 11.41 -1.65
CA SER A 243 -7.86 11.41 -1.84
C SER A 243 -7.54 11.35 -3.33
N THR A 244 -6.33 11.73 -3.70
CA THR A 244 -5.87 11.70 -5.10
C THR A 244 -4.65 10.80 -5.26
N ARG A 245 -4.44 10.32 -6.49
CA ARG A 245 -3.24 9.59 -6.90
C ARG A 245 -2.89 9.90 -8.34
N ALA A 246 -1.66 9.63 -8.76
CA ALA A 246 -1.25 9.79 -10.15
C ALA A 246 -2.01 8.82 -11.08
N CYS A 247 -2.34 9.25 -12.30
CA CYS A 247 -2.98 8.39 -13.30
C CYS A 247 -2.00 7.33 -13.84
N HIS A 248 -0.76 7.74 -14.13
CA HIS A 248 0.30 6.83 -14.57
C HIS A 248 1.07 6.32 -13.36
N ARG A 249 1.03 5.00 -13.15
CA ARG A 249 1.54 4.32 -11.95
C ARG A 249 2.45 3.15 -12.34
N GLY A 250 3.06 2.53 -11.34
CA GLY A 250 4.06 1.47 -11.52
C GLY A 250 5.45 2.05 -11.65
N MET A 251 6.40 1.20 -12.05
CA MET A 251 7.83 1.49 -12.05
C MET A 251 8.22 2.70 -12.89
N LEU A 252 7.52 2.90 -14.01
CA LEU A 252 7.80 3.99 -14.95
C LEU A 252 6.96 5.24 -14.65
N GLY A 253 6.04 5.16 -13.68
CA GLY A 253 5.19 6.28 -13.28
C GLY A 253 6.01 7.39 -12.63
N ARG A 254 5.88 8.62 -13.14
CA ARG A 254 6.63 9.79 -12.67
C ARG A 254 5.82 10.69 -11.73
N GLY A 255 4.51 10.49 -11.62
CA GLY A 255 3.64 11.29 -10.77
C GLY A 255 3.93 11.10 -9.27
N VAL A 256 4.05 12.22 -8.56
CA VAL A 256 4.31 12.32 -7.12
C VAL A 256 3.13 13.03 -6.46
N PRO A 257 2.24 12.30 -5.76
CA PRO A 257 1.13 12.91 -5.03
C PRO A 257 1.63 13.83 -3.91
N VAL A 258 1.04 15.02 -3.83
CA VAL A 258 1.43 16.04 -2.85
C VAL A 258 0.84 15.78 -1.46
N GLY A 259 -0.16 14.89 -1.34
CA GLY A 259 -0.85 14.59 -0.08
C GLY A 259 -2.09 15.45 0.19
N THR A 260 -2.48 16.28 -0.78
CA THR A 260 -3.74 17.04 -0.77
C THR A 260 -4.94 16.17 -1.18
N PHE A 261 -6.14 16.76 -1.17
CA PHE A 261 -7.42 16.14 -1.51
C PHE A 261 -8.04 16.77 -2.75
N HIS A 262 -9.10 16.14 -3.27
CA HIS A 262 -10.01 16.70 -4.25
C HIS A 262 -11.39 16.92 -3.62
N CYS A 263 -12.00 18.07 -3.93
CA CYS A 263 -13.34 18.45 -3.50
C CYS A 263 -14.20 18.71 -4.74
N GLY A 264 -15.26 17.94 -4.92
CA GLY A 264 -16.11 18.01 -6.13
C GLY A 264 -17.54 17.51 -5.90
N SER A 265 -18.43 17.82 -6.85
CA SER A 265 -19.85 17.42 -6.81
C SER A 265 -20.09 16.03 -7.39
N TYR A 266 -21.17 15.37 -7.00
CA TYR A 266 -21.57 14.03 -7.49
C TYR A 266 -21.75 13.95 -9.02
N LYS A 267 -21.97 15.08 -9.71
CA LYS A 267 -22.14 15.13 -11.16
C LYS A 267 -20.81 15.47 -11.84
N GLY A 268 -19.96 14.48 -12.06
CA GLY A 268 -18.64 14.69 -12.68
C GLY A 268 -18.31 13.66 -13.74
N THR A 269 -18.72 13.94 -14.97
CA THR A 269 -18.21 13.36 -16.23
C THR A 269 -16.88 14.02 -16.66
N GLU A 270 -16.19 14.72 -15.76
CA GLU A 270 -14.95 15.43 -16.06
C GLU A 270 -13.81 14.43 -16.19
N LYS A 271 -13.17 14.42 -17.38
CA LYS A 271 -12.03 13.54 -17.69
C LYS A 271 -10.74 13.95 -16.97
N GLU A 272 -10.69 15.16 -16.42
CA GLU A 272 -9.50 15.72 -15.75
C GLU A 272 -9.89 16.53 -14.52
N LEU A 273 -9.12 16.37 -13.44
CA LEU A 273 -9.28 17.14 -12.22
C LEU A 273 -8.71 18.56 -12.39
N PRO A 274 -9.25 19.57 -11.67
CA PRO A 274 -8.72 20.94 -11.69
C PRO A 274 -7.36 21.08 -10.98
N ILE A 275 -6.88 19.99 -10.37
CA ILE A 275 -5.58 19.88 -9.70
C ILE A 275 -4.73 18.81 -10.39
N ALA A 276 -3.43 18.88 -10.18
CA ALA A 276 -2.46 17.90 -10.67
C ALA A 276 -1.55 17.40 -9.53
N CYS A 277 -0.73 16.40 -9.83
CA CYS A 277 0.37 15.99 -8.95
C CYS A 277 1.71 16.48 -9.51
N LEU A 278 2.77 16.43 -8.70
CA LEU A 278 4.11 16.78 -9.17
C LEU A 278 4.65 15.68 -10.10
N LYS A 279 5.63 16.00 -10.94
CA LYS A 279 6.29 15.04 -11.82
C LYS A 279 7.77 14.95 -11.47
N ASN A 280 8.24 13.73 -11.17
CA ASN A 280 9.67 13.50 -10.96
C ASN A 280 10.39 13.40 -12.30
N LEU A 281 11.15 14.44 -12.66
CA LEU A 281 11.99 14.48 -13.86
C LEU A 281 13.41 13.95 -13.61
N ASN A 282 13.76 13.66 -12.35
CA ASN A 282 15.05 13.11 -12.00
C ASN A 282 15.10 11.60 -12.35
N SER A 283 15.85 11.26 -13.41
CA SER A 283 16.01 9.88 -13.86
C SER A 283 16.88 9.03 -12.95
N THR A 284 17.74 9.63 -12.11
CA THR A 284 18.65 8.89 -11.22
C THR A 284 17.94 8.37 -9.97
N LEU A 285 16.73 8.86 -9.68
CA LEU A 285 15.93 8.50 -8.50
C LEU A 285 16.77 8.49 -7.21
N PRO A 286 17.38 9.62 -6.83
CA PRO A 286 18.40 9.68 -5.76
C PRO A 286 17.87 9.30 -4.38
N THR A 287 16.55 9.27 -4.22
CA THR A 287 15.85 8.86 -3.00
C THR A 287 15.60 7.36 -2.91
N MET A 288 15.87 6.56 -3.95
CA MET A 288 15.73 5.11 -3.85
C MET A 288 16.82 4.51 -2.95
N PRO A 289 16.51 3.45 -2.18
CA PRO A 289 17.49 2.82 -1.30
C PRO A 289 18.57 2.07 -2.09
N ASN A 290 19.81 2.13 -1.61
CA ASN A 290 20.90 1.28 -2.11
C ASN A 290 20.75 -0.17 -1.59
N ILE A 291 21.66 -1.08 -1.99
CA ILE A 291 21.58 -2.50 -1.64
C ILE A 291 21.62 -2.78 -0.13
N ASP A 292 22.50 -2.11 0.62
CA ASP A 292 22.62 -2.29 2.07
C ASP A 292 21.37 -1.76 2.81
N GLN A 293 20.81 -0.66 2.31
CA GLN A 293 19.56 -0.09 2.80
C GLN A 293 18.39 -1.02 2.51
N ILE A 294 18.32 -1.66 1.34
CA ILE A 294 17.30 -2.67 1.01
C ILE A 294 17.40 -3.84 1.99
N HIS A 295 18.58 -4.43 2.19
CA HIS A 295 18.77 -5.50 3.16
C HIS A 295 18.34 -5.10 4.57
N SER A 296 18.66 -3.86 4.97
CA SER A 296 18.24 -3.30 6.27
C SER A 296 16.72 -3.16 6.38
N LEU A 297 16.05 -2.68 5.33
CA LEU A 297 14.59 -2.57 5.27
C LEU A 297 13.91 -3.93 5.35
N ILE A 298 14.41 -4.92 4.60
CA ILE A 298 13.85 -6.28 4.61
C ILE A 298 14.06 -6.95 5.97
N ASN A 299 15.25 -6.84 6.56
CA ASN A 299 15.49 -7.35 7.91
C ASN A 299 14.55 -6.70 8.94
N HIS A 300 14.27 -5.41 8.78
CA HIS A 300 13.48 -4.64 9.74
C HIS A 300 11.96 -4.81 9.60
N TYR A 301 11.45 -4.87 8.36
CA TYR A 301 10.02 -4.88 8.06
C TYR A 301 9.51 -6.17 7.43
N GLY A 302 10.41 -7.07 7.00
CA GLY A 302 10.08 -8.33 6.35
C GLY A 302 8.99 -9.08 7.12
N PRO A 303 7.81 -9.31 6.52
CA PRO A 303 6.69 -9.90 7.22
C PRO A 303 6.92 -11.38 7.52
N THR A 304 6.16 -11.87 8.50
CA THR A 304 6.01 -13.30 8.76
C THR A 304 4.75 -13.80 8.08
N VAL A 305 4.89 -14.72 7.13
CA VAL A 305 3.77 -15.34 6.41
C VAL A 305 3.40 -16.64 7.10
N PHE A 306 2.19 -16.73 7.66
CA PHE A 306 1.64 -17.94 8.26
C PHE A 306 0.78 -18.71 7.26
N PHE A 307 1.03 -20.00 7.15
CA PHE A 307 0.20 -20.93 6.40
C PHE A 307 -0.85 -21.56 7.32
N HIS A 308 -2.02 -21.87 6.79
CA HIS A 308 -3.11 -22.42 7.59
C HIS A 308 -2.68 -23.73 8.31
N PRO A 309 -3.11 -24.03 9.55
CA PRO A 309 -2.72 -25.26 10.29
C PRO A 309 -3.09 -26.59 9.64
N LYS A 310 -3.87 -26.55 8.57
CA LYS A 310 -4.31 -27.71 7.78
C LYS A 310 -3.83 -27.64 6.34
N GLU A 311 -2.87 -26.75 6.08
CA GLU A 311 -2.19 -26.68 4.79
C GLU A 311 -1.32 -27.91 4.63
N ILE A 312 -1.36 -28.49 3.44
CA ILE A 312 -0.51 -29.62 3.05
C ILE A 312 0.35 -29.26 1.84
N TYR A 313 -0.05 -28.26 1.05
CA TYR A 313 0.69 -27.76 -0.10
C TYR A 313 1.53 -26.57 0.36
N LEU A 314 2.68 -26.85 0.97
CA LEU A 314 3.53 -25.80 1.53
C LEU A 314 4.40 -25.16 0.44
N PRO A 315 4.91 -23.93 0.68
CA PRO A 315 5.87 -23.30 -0.23
C PRO A 315 7.21 -24.06 -0.29
N SER A 316 8.02 -23.71 -1.28
CA SER A 316 9.41 -24.17 -1.39
C SER A 316 10.27 -23.12 -2.09
N SER A 317 11.59 -23.31 -2.12
CA SER A 317 12.41 -22.56 -3.08
C SER A 317 12.23 -23.12 -4.51
N VAL A 318 12.43 -22.27 -5.50
CA VAL A 318 12.45 -22.65 -6.92
C VAL A 318 13.59 -23.64 -7.18
N SER A 319 14.75 -23.43 -6.56
CA SER A 319 15.88 -24.36 -6.65
C SER A 319 15.52 -25.75 -6.14
N TRP A 320 14.86 -25.85 -4.97
CA TRP A 320 14.38 -27.14 -4.45
C TRP A 320 13.37 -27.79 -5.40
N PHE A 321 12.45 -27.02 -5.98
CA PHE A 321 11.48 -27.51 -6.94
C PHE A 321 12.15 -28.13 -8.18
N PHE A 322 13.20 -27.48 -8.70
CA PHE A 322 14.00 -28.01 -9.82
C PHE A 322 14.81 -29.25 -9.44
N GLU A 323 15.47 -29.24 -8.28
CA GLU A 323 16.26 -30.37 -7.78
C GLU A 323 15.42 -31.64 -7.53
N ASN A 324 14.13 -31.49 -7.25
CA ASN A 324 13.24 -32.61 -6.93
C ASN A 324 12.50 -33.17 -8.16
N GLY A 325 12.91 -32.79 -9.38
CA GLY A 325 12.58 -33.54 -10.60
C GLY A 325 11.40 -33.03 -11.41
N VAL A 326 11.01 -31.75 -11.26
CA VAL A 326 10.12 -31.11 -12.25
C VAL A 326 10.79 -31.09 -13.63
N LEU A 327 9.99 -31.27 -14.67
CA LEU A 327 10.44 -31.40 -16.05
C LEU A 327 9.92 -30.25 -16.90
N LEU A 328 10.73 -29.84 -17.89
CA LEU A 328 10.31 -28.95 -18.96
C LEU A 328 9.73 -29.80 -20.10
N HIS A 329 8.46 -29.58 -20.41
CA HIS A 329 7.77 -30.20 -21.53
C HIS A 329 7.71 -29.25 -22.72
N ARG A 330 7.69 -29.81 -23.93
CA ARG A 330 7.57 -29.08 -25.19
C ARG A 330 6.54 -29.76 -26.08
N ASP A 331 5.80 -28.96 -26.82
CA ASP A 331 4.83 -29.48 -27.79
C ASP A 331 5.55 -30.37 -28.83
N GLY A 332 4.91 -31.49 -29.18
CA GLY A 332 5.48 -32.51 -30.06
C GLY A 332 6.54 -33.43 -29.45
N MET A 333 6.95 -33.25 -28.18
CA MET A 333 7.86 -34.16 -27.47
C MET A 333 7.10 -35.06 -26.49
N SER A 334 7.42 -36.35 -26.47
CA SER A 334 6.77 -37.36 -25.63
C SER A 334 7.32 -37.44 -24.20
N SER A 335 8.47 -36.83 -23.93
CA SER A 335 9.13 -36.83 -22.62
C SER A 335 9.60 -35.43 -22.23
N GLY A 336 9.49 -35.09 -20.95
CA GLY A 336 10.02 -33.85 -20.40
C GLY A 336 11.55 -33.91 -20.18
N GLU A 337 12.19 -32.75 -20.24
CA GLU A 337 13.63 -32.55 -20.02
C GLU A 337 13.88 -32.10 -18.58
N ALA A 338 14.98 -32.54 -17.96
CA ALA A 338 15.35 -32.10 -16.61
C ALA A 338 15.71 -30.61 -16.61
N ILE A 339 15.24 -29.87 -15.59
CA ILE A 339 15.56 -28.47 -15.39
C ILE A 339 16.79 -28.36 -14.48
N LEU A 340 17.76 -27.54 -14.88
CA LEU A 340 18.93 -27.26 -14.04
C LEU A 340 18.51 -26.43 -12.81
N VAL A 341 19.19 -26.61 -11.68
CA VAL A 341 18.85 -25.95 -10.39
C VAL A 341 18.71 -24.43 -10.47
N CYS A 342 19.49 -23.79 -11.34
CA CYS A 342 19.46 -22.34 -11.58
C CYS A 342 18.53 -21.92 -12.72
N GLY A 343 17.84 -22.86 -13.37
CA GLY A 343 16.95 -22.63 -14.50
C GLY A 343 17.66 -22.15 -15.77
N THR A 344 18.98 -22.36 -15.90
CA THR A 344 19.78 -21.82 -17.02
C THR A 344 19.50 -22.48 -18.36
N ASN A 345 18.88 -23.67 -18.37
CA ASN A 345 18.42 -24.34 -19.58
C ASN A 345 16.95 -24.02 -19.93
N LEU A 346 16.31 -23.10 -19.20
CA LEU A 346 14.98 -22.61 -19.55
C LEU A 346 15.06 -21.59 -20.69
N PRO A 347 14.04 -21.51 -21.56
CA PRO A 347 13.94 -20.45 -22.56
C PRO A 347 13.93 -19.05 -21.92
N THR A 348 14.81 -18.17 -22.40
CA THR A 348 15.01 -16.79 -21.89
C THR A 348 14.74 -15.70 -22.94
N ASP A 349 13.94 -16.00 -23.95
CA ASP A 349 13.60 -15.07 -25.05
C ASP A 349 12.54 -14.02 -24.67
N GLY A 350 12.05 -14.04 -23.42
CA GLY A 350 11.11 -13.06 -22.88
C GLY A 350 9.71 -13.12 -23.51
N ARG A 351 9.29 -14.26 -24.06
CA ARG A 351 8.00 -14.43 -24.73
C ARG A 351 7.20 -15.57 -24.12
N ASN A 352 5.88 -15.39 -24.02
CA ASN A 352 4.97 -16.52 -23.84
C ASN A 352 4.47 -17.00 -25.21
N ASP A 353 5.15 -17.99 -25.77
CA ASP A 353 4.80 -18.65 -27.02
C ASP A 353 3.92 -19.89 -26.82
N THR A 354 3.64 -20.27 -25.57
CA THR A 354 2.82 -21.44 -25.16
C THR A 354 3.34 -22.80 -25.64
N VAL A 355 4.56 -22.87 -26.20
CA VAL A 355 5.11 -24.11 -26.79
C VAL A 355 5.76 -25.03 -25.75
N CYS A 356 6.00 -24.53 -24.55
CA CYS A 356 6.64 -25.28 -23.47
C CYS A 356 6.06 -24.90 -22.11
N TRP A 357 6.02 -25.87 -21.20
CA TRP A 357 5.49 -25.70 -19.84
C TRP A 357 6.25 -26.59 -18.88
N MET A 358 6.16 -26.32 -17.57
CA MET A 358 6.68 -27.23 -16.55
C MET A 358 5.61 -28.24 -16.14
N ASP A 359 6.01 -29.47 -15.82
CA ASP A 359 5.11 -30.44 -15.18
C ASP A 359 5.87 -31.32 -14.18
N LEU A 360 5.11 -31.86 -13.23
CA LEU A 360 5.62 -32.78 -12.23
C LEU A 360 5.94 -34.14 -12.86
N PRO A 361 6.94 -34.87 -12.34
CA PRO A 361 7.23 -36.22 -12.80
C PRO A 361 6.03 -37.15 -12.54
N THR A 362 5.91 -38.19 -13.35
CA THR A 362 4.82 -39.17 -13.24
C THR A 362 5.09 -40.29 -12.23
N ASP A 363 6.23 -40.25 -11.55
CA ASP A 363 6.66 -41.24 -10.57
C ASP A 363 6.23 -40.88 -9.14
N GLY A 364 6.71 -41.64 -8.16
CA GLY A 364 6.41 -41.42 -6.74
C GLY A 364 6.96 -40.10 -6.18
N CYS A 365 7.81 -39.36 -6.91
CA CYS A 365 8.32 -38.06 -6.45
C CYS A 365 7.23 -36.97 -6.50
N ARG A 366 6.19 -37.13 -7.32
CA ARG A 366 5.08 -36.18 -7.44
C ARG A 366 4.48 -35.80 -6.09
N ASP A 367 4.14 -36.79 -5.27
CA ASP A 367 3.44 -36.57 -3.98
C ASP A 367 4.32 -35.79 -2.99
N LYS A 368 5.64 -35.92 -3.09
CA LYS A 368 6.58 -35.13 -2.28
C LYS A 368 6.64 -33.69 -2.78
N ILE A 369 6.69 -33.48 -4.10
CA ILE A 369 6.83 -32.14 -4.69
C ILE A 369 5.59 -31.29 -4.41
N ILE A 370 4.38 -31.86 -4.55
CA ILE A 370 3.14 -31.09 -4.33
C ILE A 370 3.01 -30.58 -2.89
N ASN A 371 3.56 -31.31 -1.91
CA ASN A 371 3.53 -30.89 -0.51
C ASN A 371 4.54 -29.78 -0.21
N GLY A 372 5.48 -29.52 -1.12
CA GLY A 372 6.54 -28.54 -0.98
C GLY A 372 7.55 -28.85 0.11
N ASN A 373 8.34 -27.84 0.46
CA ASN A 373 9.39 -27.95 1.46
C ASN A 373 9.61 -26.59 2.13
N LEU A 374 8.93 -26.40 3.26
CA LEU A 374 8.93 -25.16 4.01
C LEU A 374 10.33 -24.75 4.48
N GLU A 375 11.21 -25.71 4.77
CA GLU A 375 12.60 -25.44 5.19
C GLU A 375 13.41 -24.74 4.09
N SER A 376 13.22 -25.12 2.83
CA SER A 376 13.86 -24.46 1.68
C SER A 376 13.20 -23.14 1.29
N ALA A 377 11.99 -22.87 1.78
CA ALA A 377 11.17 -21.78 1.28
C ALA A 377 11.74 -20.41 1.65
N LYS A 378 11.63 -19.47 0.71
CA LYS A 378 12.06 -18.08 0.83
C LYS A 378 11.19 -17.17 -0.02
N LEU A 379 11.15 -15.89 0.32
CA LEU A 379 10.44 -14.89 -0.47
C LEU A 379 11.41 -14.25 -1.48
N TYR A 380 10.97 -14.10 -2.72
CA TYR A 380 11.74 -13.45 -3.78
C TYR A 380 11.36 -11.97 -3.86
N ALA A 381 12.29 -11.09 -3.52
CA ALA A 381 12.06 -9.66 -3.43
C ALA A 381 12.34 -8.97 -4.78
N HIS A 382 11.35 -8.24 -5.28
CA HIS A 382 11.49 -7.26 -6.36
C HIS A 382 11.34 -5.86 -5.76
N VAL A 383 12.39 -5.06 -5.86
CA VAL A 383 12.43 -3.70 -5.31
C VAL A 383 12.23 -2.70 -6.44
N LYS A 384 11.14 -1.95 -6.37
CA LYS A 384 10.70 -1.11 -7.48
C LYS A 384 10.28 0.29 -7.02
N PRO A 385 10.54 1.33 -7.82
CA PRO A 385 10.11 2.69 -7.48
C PRO A 385 8.58 2.80 -7.50
N ALA A 386 8.04 3.56 -6.56
CA ALA A 386 6.62 3.87 -6.47
C ALA A 386 6.42 5.38 -6.25
N LEU A 387 5.27 5.91 -6.69
CA LEU A 387 4.90 7.32 -6.53
C LEU A 387 6.02 8.27 -7.00
N GLY A 388 6.49 8.07 -8.24
CA GLY A 388 7.57 8.83 -8.83
C GLY A 388 8.92 8.62 -8.14
N GLY A 389 9.15 7.49 -7.47
CA GLY A 389 10.39 7.18 -6.75
C GLY A 389 10.54 7.87 -5.39
N THR A 390 9.49 8.53 -4.91
CA THR A 390 9.42 9.06 -3.54
C THR A 390 9.00 8.00 -2.51
N PHE A 391 8.57 6.83 -3.00
CA PHE A 391 8.37 5.61 -2.23
C PHE A 391 9.06 4.44 -2.94
N THR A 392 9.34 3.39 -2.19
CA THR A 392 9.85 2.12 -2.69
C THR A 392 8.87 1.02 -2.35
N ASP A 393 8.45 0.28 -3.37
CA ASP A 393 7.67 -0.94 -3.20
C ASP A 393 8.64 -2.12 -3.19
N ILE A 394 8.55 -2.97 -2.17
CA ILE A 394 9.27 -4.25 -2.08
C ILE A 394 8.24 -5.35 -2.21
N ALA A 395 8.06 -5.87 -3.42
CA ALA A 395 7.17 -6.98 -3.71
C ALA A 395 7.87 -8.29 -3.35
N MET A 396 7.30 -9.04 -2.41
CA MET A 396 7.83 -10.29 -1.90
C MET A 396 6.99 -11.45 -2.41
N TRP A 397 7.54 -12.20 -3.37
CA TRP A 397 6.88 -13.31 -4.03
C TRP A 397 7.11 -14.62 -3.27
N VAL A 398 6.05 -15.40 -3.09
CA VAL A 398 6.06 -16.74 -2.51
C VAL A 398 5.76 -17.73 -3.62
N PHE A 399 6.57 -18.79 -3.71
CA PHE A 399 6.34 -19.90 -4.62
C PHE A 399 5.82 -21.12 -3.89
N CYS A 400 4.66 -21.61 -4.31
CA CYS A 400 4.14 -22.92 -3.91
C CYS A 400 4.23 -23.87 -5.12
N PRO A 401 4.86 -25.06 -4.98
CA PRO A 401 4.91 -26.05 -6.07
C PRO A 401 3.55 -26.49 -6.59
N PHE A 402 2.49 -26.36 -5.77
CA PHE A 402 1.16 -26.78 -6.12
C PHE A 402 0.10 -25.90 -5.44
N ASN A 403 -0.90 -25.51 -6.20
CA ASN A 403 -2.13 -24.91 -5.70
C ASN A 403 -3.18 -26.00 -5.49
N GLY A 404 -3.80 -26.02 -4.32
CA GLY A 404 -4.75 -27.05 -3.92
C GLY A 404 -6.17 -26.84 -4.46
N PRO A 405 -7.06 -27.83 -4.28
CA PRO A 405 -8.43 -27.73 -4.77
C PRO A 405 -9.28 -26.73 -3.99
N SER A 406 -10.20 -26.08 -4.70
CA SER A 406 -11.12 -25.08 -4.16
C SER A 406 -12.30 -25.69 -3.41
N THR A 407 -12.80 -24.94 -2.41
CA THR A 407 -14.05 -25.27 -1.69
C THR A 407 -15.08 -24.17 -1.90
N LEU A 408 -16.27 -24.52 -2.36
CA LEU A 408 -17.41 -23.62 -2.50
C LEU A 408 -18.17 -23.51 -1.17
N LYS A 409 -18.53 -22.29 -0.79
CA LYS A 409 -19.49 -22.02 0.28
C LYS A 409 -20.84 -21.63 -0.30
N LEU A 410 -21.92 -22.23 0.22
CA LEU A 410 -23.32 -21.91 -0.07
C LEU A 410 -24.08 -21.67 1.25
N GLY A 411 -24.04 -20.45 1.75
CA GLY A 411 -24.62 -20.12 3.06
C GLY A 411 -23.94 -20.90 4.18
N ILE A 412 -24.63 -21.86 4.78
CA ILE A 412 -24.07 -22.73 5.85
C ILE A 412 -23.39 -24.00 5.33
N VAL A 413 -23.55 -24.34 4.04
CA VAL A 413 -23.01 -25.58 3.44
C VAL A 413 -21.65 -25.30 2.79
N ASN A 414 -20.71 -26.24 2.91
CA ASN A 414 -19.43 -26.21 2.20
C ASN A 414 -19.34 -27.44 1.29
N ILE A 415 -18.91 -27.24 0.04
CA ILE A 415 -18.84 -28.27 -1.00
C ILE A 415 -17.42 -28.28 -1.56
N SER A 416 -16.73 -29.40 -1.43
CA SER A 416 -15.46 -29.62 -2.12
C SER A 416 -15.71 -29.66 -3.63
N LEU A 417 -14.91 -28.92 -4.40
CA LEU A 417 -15.03 -28.89 -5.86
C LEU A 417 -14.15 -29.97 -6.53
N GLY A 418 -13.69 -30.97 -5.78
CA GLY A 418 -12.85 -32.05 -6.31
C GLY A 418 -11.49 -31.53 -6.72
N LYS A 419 -11.17 -31.52 -8.02
CA LYS A 419 -9.90 -31.02 -8.58
C LYS A 419 -9.96 -29.58 -9.08
N ILE A 420 -11.13 -28.95 -9.03
CA ILE A 420 -11.33 -27.59 -9.56
C ILE A 420 -10.45 -26.61 -8.77
N GLY A 421 -9.70 -25.79 -9.51
CA GLY A 421 -8.80 -24.77 -8.98
C GLY A 421 -7.40 -25.25 -8.62
N GLN A 422 -7.13 -26.56 -8.62
CA GLN A 422 -5.78 -27.06 -8.35
C GLN A 422 -4.90 -26.90 -9.60
N HIS A 423 -3.60 -26.62 -9.44
CA HIS A 423 -2.65 -26.55 -10.55
C HIS A 423 -1.20 -26.66 -10.06
N VAL A 424 -0.30 -27.07 -10.96
CA VAL A 424 1.15 -27.10 -10.69
C VAL A 424 1.72 -25.68 -10.79
N GLY A 425 2.58 -25.34 -9.83
CA GLY A 425 3.16 -24.03 -9.65
C GLY A 425 2.13 -23.01 -9.16
N ASP A 426 2.52 -22.14 -8.26
CA ASP A 426 1.68 -21.06 -7.75
C ASP A 426 2.55 -19.91 -7.25
N TRP A 427 2.18 -18.70 -7.67
CA TRP A 427 2.94 -17.48 -7.40
C TRP A 427 2.02 -16.45 -6.79
N GLU A 428 2.24 -16.20 -5.51
CA GLU A 428 1.52 -15.20 -4.72
C GLU A 428 2.50 -14.15 -4.22
N HIS A 429 2.02 -12.96 -3.87
CA HIS A 429 2.90 -11.93 -3.33
C HIS A 429 2.22 -11.02 -2.31
N ILE A 430 3.08 -10.33 -1.55
CA ILE A 430 2.72 -9.16 -0.76
C ILE A 430 3.66 -8.02 -1.15
N THR A 431 3.26 -6.77 -0.98
CA THR A 431 4.12 -5.63 -1.32
C THR A 431 4.22 -4.66 -0.17
N LEU A 432 5.43 -4.42 0.33
CA LEU A 432 5.69 -3.40 1.34
C LEU A 432 5.91 -2.06 0.65
N ARG A 433 5.22 -1.00 1.07
CA ARG A 433 5.45 0.36 0.59
C ARG A 433 6.21 1.17 1.63
N ILE A 434 7.44 1.53 1.30
CA ILE A 434 8.37 2.27 2.16
C ILE A 434 8.42 3.74 1.71
N CYS A 435 8.36 4.67 2.66
CA CYS A 435 8.50 6.09 2.39
C CYS A 435 9.97 6.48 2.25
N ASN A 436 10.41 6.95 1.09
CA ASN A 436 11.82 7.25 0.85
C ASN A 436 12.32 8.50 1.57
N PHE A 437 11.41 9.34 2.08
CA PHE A 437 11.78 10.49 2.92
C PHE A 437 12.19 10.08 4.33
N THR A 438 11.63 8.99 4.88
CA THR A 438 11.81 8.61 6.30
C THR A 438 12.34 7.19 6.51
N GLY A 439 12.31 6.35 5.47
CA GLY A 439 12.58 4.92 5.57
C GLY A 439 11.48 4.12 6.28
N GLU A 440 10.33 4.73 6.58
CA GLU A 440 9.26 4.09 7.33
C GLU A 440 8.30 3.30 6.43
N LEU A 441 7.83 2.15 6.95
CA LEU A 441 6.73 1.40 6.35
C LEU A 441 5.44 2.24 6.38
N PHE A 442 4.87 2.47 5.19
CA PHE A 442 3.63 3.24 5.02
C PHE A 442 2.41 2.32 4.95
N SER A 443 2.49 1.24 4.17
CA SER A 443 1.39 0.28 3.99
C SER A 443 1.92 -1.05 3.46
N ILE A 444 1.13 -2.11 3.60
CA ILE A 444 1.37 -3.41 2.96
C ILE A 444 0.18 -3.76 2.06
N TYR A 445 0.48 -4.16 0.83
CA TYR A 445 -0.48 -4.76 -0.08
C TYR A 445 -0.57 -6.26 0.17
N PHE A 446 -1.80 -6.75 0.31
CA PHE A 446 -2.12 -8.16 0.43
C PHE A 446 -2.77 -8.63 -0.87
N SER A 447 -2.07 -9.45 -1.66
CA SER A 447 -2.62 -10.03 -2.89
C SER A 447 -3.74 -11.00 -2.54
N GLN A 448 -4.96 -10.65 -2.94
CA GLN A 448 -6.14 -11.49 -2.72
C GLN A 448 -6.65 -11.98 -4.07
N HIS A 449 -7.35 -13.10 -4.12
CA HIS A 449 -7.97 -13.49 -5.38
C HIS A 449 -8.90 -12.38 -5.91
N SER A 450 -8.78 -12.11 -7.21
CA SER A 450 -9.52 -11.05 -7.92
C SER A 450 -9.15 -9.61 -7.52
N GLY A 451 -7.98 -9.38 -6.89
CA GLY A 451 -7.48 -8.03 -6.60
C GLY A 451 -6.49 -8.02 -5.42
N GLY A 452 -6.69 -7.10 -4.50
CA GLY A 452 -5.97 -7.08 -3.23
C GLY A 452 -6.28 -5.82 -2.45
N GLU A 453 -5.61 -5.66 -1.31
CA GLU A 453 -5.90 -4.58 -0.38
C GLU A 453 -4.61 -3.97 0.16
N TRP A 454 -4.50 -2.65 0.04
CA TRP A 454 -3.50 -1.86 0.75
C TRP A 454 -3.97 -1.55 2.17
N VAL A 455 -3.27 -2.08 3.16
CA VAL A 455 -3.52 -1.82 4.59
C VAL A 455 -2.44 -0.89 5.13
N ASP A 456 -2.86 0.24 5.69
CA ASP A 456 -1.97 1.24 6.28
C ASP A 456 -1.24 0.67 7.51
N ALA A 457 0.00 1.11 7.75
CA ALA A 457 0.88 0.52 8.76
C ALA A 457 0.29 0.52 10.19
N TYR A 458 -0.54 1.51 10.55
CA TYR A 458 -1.20 1.58 11.85
C TYR A 458 -2.33 0.55 12.05
N ASN A 459 -2.81 -0.07 10.97
CA ASN A 459 -3.87 -1.08 10.99
C ASN A 459 -3.35 -2.53 10.87
N LEU A 460 -2.06 -2.70 10.64
CA LEU A 460 -1.41 -4.01 10.55
C LEU A 460 -1.35 -4.72 11.90
N GLU A 461 -1.23 -6.04 11.84
CA GLU A 461 -0.88 -6.88 12.98
C GLU A 461 0.62 -7.17 12.95
N PHE A 462 1.27 -7.16 14.11
CA PHE A 462 2.71 -7.38 14.23
C PHE A 462 2.98 -8.54 15.20
N ILE A 463 3.95 -9.39 14.88
CA ILE A 463 4.34 -10.52 15.75
C ILE A 463 5.20 -10.05 16.92
N GLU A 464 6.21 -9.23 16.60
CA GLU A 464 7.13 -8.58 17.53
C GLU A 464 7.80 -7.41 16.79
N GLY A 465 7.96 -6.27 17.47
CA GLY A 465 8.57 -5.08 16.86
C GLY A 465 7.79 -4.58 15.65
N ASN A 466 8.44 -4.55 14.48
CA ASN A 466 7.91 -3.95 13.25
C ASN A 466 7.69 -4.97 12.11
N LYS A 467 7.72 -6.27 12.42
CA LYS A 467 7.44 -7.34 11.44
C LYS A 467 5.94 -7.61 11.38
N ALA A 468 5.34 -7.27 10.26
CA ALA A 468 3.91 -7.47 10.03
C ALA A 468 3.57 -8.96 9.87
N ILE A 469 2.33 -9.32 10.19
CA ILE A 469 1.80 -10.66 10.01
C ILE A 469 1.00 -10.73 8.71
N VAL A 470 1.25 -11.78 7.93
CA VAL A 470 0.48 -12.14 6.74
C VAL A 470 -0.11 -13.53 6.97
N TYR A 471 -1.39 -13.70 6.61
CA TYR A 471 -2.07 -14.99 6.66
C TYR A 471 -2.34 -15.48 5.24
N SER A 472 -1.70 -16.58 4.87
CA SER A 472 -1.93 -17.29 3.61
C SER A 472 -3.18 -18.15 3.72
N SER A 473 -4.08 -18.06 2.74
CA SER A 473 -5.27 -18.89 2.69
C SER A 473 -4.91 -20.35 2.43
N LYS A 474 -5.71 -21.25 3.02
CA LYS A 474 -5.57 -22.68 2.78
C LYS A 474 -5.82 -23.03 1.32
N SER A 475 -4.98 -23.90 0.75
CA SER A 475 -4.99 -24.42 -0.61
C SER A 475 -4.70 -23.39 -1.70
N GLY A 476 -5.20 -22.17 -1.56
CA GLY A 476 -5.16 -21.10 -2.58
C GLY A 476 -4.05 -20.05 -2.40
N HIS A 477 -3.37 -20.05 -1.25
CA HIS A 477 -2.24 -19.19 -0.88
C HIS A 477 -2.42 -17.66 -0.94
N ALA A 478 -3.58 -17.15 -1.33
CA ALA A 478 -3.91 -15.74 -1.26
C ALA A 478 -3.61 -15.13 0.12
N SER A 479 -3.09 -13.92 0.13
CA SER A 479 -2.59 -13.25 1.32
C SER A 479 -3.64 -12.33 1.95
N TYR A 480 -3.78 -12.40 3.28
CA TYR A 480 -4.74 -11.62 4.04
C TYR A 480 -4.13 -11.00 5.31
N PRO A 481 -4.61 -9.82 5.75
CA PRO A 481 -4.07 -9.12 6.92
C PRO A 481 -4.57 -9.68 8.27
N ARG A 482 -5.61 -10.51 8.27
CA ARG A 482 -6.22 -11.06 9.49
C ARG A 482 -6.54 -12.54 9.31
N PRO A 483 -6.59 -13.33 10.41
CA PRO A 483 -7.14 -14.68 10.34
C PRO A 483 -8.65 -14.62 10.16
N GLY A 484 -9.24 -15.65 9.55
CA GLY A 484 -10.67 -15.73 9.32
C GLY A 484 -11.03 -16.41 8.01
N LEU A 485 -12.33 -16.38 7.71
CA LEU A 485 -12.86 -16.85 6.44
C LEU A 485 -13.13 -15.67 5.51
N TYR A 486 -12.46 -15.67 4.37
CA TYR A 486 -12.69 -14.74 3.27
C TYR A 486 -13.45 -15.47 2.15
N ILE A 487 -14.44 -14.79 1.56
CA ILE A 487 -15.27 -15.36 0.49
C ILE A 487 -14.98 -14.60 -0.80
N GLN A 488 -14.43 -15.30 -1.79
CA GLN A 488 -14.35 -14.81 -3.15
C GLN A 488 -15.72 -14.99 -3.82
N GLY A 489 -16.56 -13.96 -3.69
CA GLY A 489 -17.96 -13.97 -4.13
C GLY A 489 -18.83 -13.01 -3.32
N SER A 490 -20.08 -13.38 -3.07
CA SER A 490 -21.00 -12.59 -2.27
C SER A 490 -20.87 -12.93 -0.79
N SER A 491 -20.03 -12.18 -0.08
CA SER A 491 -19.87 -12.29 1.38
C SER A 491 -21.20 -12.10 2.13
N LYS A 492 -22.07 -11.18 1.68
CA LYS A 492 -23.40 -10.95 2.27
C LYS A 492 -24.32 -12.18 2.20
N LEU A 493 -24.25 -12.94 1.09
CA LEU A 493 -25.04 -14.15 0.92
C LEU A 493 -24.31 -15.40 1.44
N GLY A 494 -23.04 -15.28 1.79
CA GLY A 494 -22.18 -16.42 2.12
C GLY A 494 -21.98 -17.36 0.93
N ILE A 495 -21.92 -16.83 -0.30
CA ILE A 495 -21.79 -17.63 -1.52
C ILE A 495 -20.50 -17.26 -2.25
N GLY A 496 -19.59 -18.23 -2.44
CA GLY A 496 -18.32 -18.02 -3.15
C GLY A 496 -17.25 -19.05 -2.80
N ILE A 497 -16.05 -18.90 -3.36
CA ILE A 497 -14.90 -19.74 -3.03
C ILE A 497 -14.36 -19.32 -1.66
N ARG A 498 -14.04 -20.32 -0.83
CA ARG A 498 -13.52 -20.13 0.52
C ARG A 498 -12.02 -19.90 0.51
N ASN A 499 -11.59 -18.88 1.25
CA ASN A 499 -10.22 -18.61 1.61
C ASN A 499 -10.12 -18.62 3.14
N ASP A 500 -9.72 -19.76 3.70
CA ASP A 500 -9.62 -19.98 5.13
C ASP A 500 -8.20 -19.64 5.62
N CYS A 501 -8.08 -18.65 6.50
CA CYS A 501 -6.82 -18.12 7.02
C CYS A 501 -6.74 -18.34 8.53
N ALA A 502 -5.64 -18.86 9.05
CA ALA A 502 -5.43 -18.99 10.48
C ALA A 502 -3.94 -19.03 10.83
N ARG A 503 -3.61 -18.60 12.05
CA ARG A 503 -2.24 -18.69 12.57
C ARG A 503 -1.86 -20.15 12.82
N SER A 504 -0.60 -20.50 12.56
CA SER A 504 -0.06 -21.84 12.81
C SER A 504 1.42 -21.78 13.22
N HIS A 505 2.06 -22.94 13.34
CA HIS A 505 3.52 -23.07 13.46
C HIS A 505 4.22 -23.20 12.08
N LEU A 506 3.45 -23.20 10.98
CA LEU A 506 3.93 -23.25 9.61
C LEU A 506 4.05 -21.81 9.12
N PHE A 507 5.26 -21.28 9.10
CA PHE A 507 5.50 -19.91 8.69
C PHE A 507 6.85 -19.71 8.00
N ILE A 508 6.98 -18.63 7.26
CA ILE A 508 8.25 -18.11 6.74
C ILE A 508 8.46 -16.72 7.33
N ASP A 509 9.62 -16.50 7.95
CA ASP A 509 10.09 -15.16 8.30
C ASP A 509 10.93 -14.60 7.15
N SER A 510 10.32 -13.71 6.36
CA SER A 510 10.97 -13.10 5.19
C SER A 510 12.05 -12.08 5.54
N SER A 511 12.21 -11.70 6.81
CA SER A 511 13.34 -10.87 7.24
C SER A 511 14.67 -11.62 7.23
N THR A 512 14.64 -12.96 7.25
CA THR A 512 15.83 -13.82 7.22
C THR A 512 15.83 -14.80 6.05
N HIS A 513 14.66 -15.16 5.52
CA HIS A 513 14.51 -16.11 4.41
C HIS A 513 13.99 -15.39 3.16
N TYR A 514 14.89 -14.71 2.46
CA TYR A 514 14.58 -14.00 1.22
C TYR A 514 15.75 -14.04 0.23
N GLU A 515 15.44 -13.70 -1.02
CA GLU A 515 16.41 -13.47 -2.08
C GLU A 515 15.96 -12.26 -2.91
N ILE A 516 16.84 -11.28 -3.09
CA ILE A 516 16.55 -10.13 -3.96
C ILE A 516 16.79 -10.57 -5.39
N VAL A 517 15.75 -10.59 -6.21
CA VAL A 517 15.80 -11.09 -7.59
C VAL A 517 15.79 -9.98 -8.64
N ALA A 518 15.34 -8.78 -8.27
CA ALA A 518 15.34 -7.62 -9.15
C ALA A 518 15.32 -6.31 -8.36
N ALA A 519 16.12 -5.33 -8.81
CA ALA A 519 15.99 -3.92 -8.43
C ALA A 519 16.61 -3.06 -9.54
N GLU A 520 15.78 -2.60 -10.47
CA GLU A 520 16.23 -2.00 -11.74
C GLU A 520 16.90 -0.62 -11.56
N HIS A 521 16.71 0.04 -10.41
CA HIS A 521 17.38 1.30 -10.10
C HIS A 521 18.82 1.13 -9.62
N LEU A 522 19.23 -0.09 -9.23
CA LEU A 522 20.61 -0.38 -8.85
C LEU A 522 21.49 -0.63 -10.08
N ARG A 523 22.81 -0.66 -9.87
CA ARG A 523 23.72 -0.95 -10.97
C ARG A 523 23.62 -2.44 -11.32
N ARG A 524 23.79 -2.76 -12.60
CA ARG A 524 23.62 -4.12 -13.15
C ARG A 524 24.44 -5.22 -12.47
N ASN A 525 25.48 -4.87 -11.71
CA ASN A 525 26.34 -5.82 -11.01
C ASN A 525 25.96 -6.03 -9.53
N ASP A 526 25.00 -5.27 -8.98
CA ASP A 526 24.64 -5.34 -7.56
C ASP A 526 23.67 -6.51 -7.27
N ILE A 527 22.87 -6.91 -8.26
CA ILE A 527 21.92 -8.02 -8.17
C ILE A 527 22.06 -8.92 -9.40
N VAL A 528 22.19 -10.22 -9.16
CA VAL A 528 22.17 -11.23 -10.22
C VAL A 528 20.76 -11.77 -10.34
N GLU A 529 20.08 -11.39 -11.43
CA GLU A 529 18.76 -11.92 -11.72
C GLU A 529 18.82 -13.43 -12.00
N PRO A 530 17.98 -14.27 -11.37
CA PRO A 530 18.00 -15.70 -11.61
C PRO A 530 17.40 -16.07 -12.97
N GLY A 531 18.00 -17.06 -13.64
CA GLY A 531 17.62 -17.45 -15.01
C GLY A 531 16.15 -17.89 -15.15
N TRP A 532 15.59 -18.53 -14.12
CA TRP A 532 14.18 -18.93 -14.12
C TRP A 532 13.19 -17.77 -14.15
N LEU A 533 13.60 -16.57 -13.73
CA LEU A 533 12.71 -15.41 -13.74
C LEU A 533 12.40 -14.96 -15.18
N GLN A 534 13.23 -15.38 -16.15
CA GLN A 534 13.03 -15.14 -17.58
C GLN A 534 12.10 -16.17 -18.25
N PHE A 535 11.63 -17.18 -17.51
CA PHE A 535 10.69 -18.16 -18.03
C PHE A 535 9.24 -17.62 -18.02
N MET A 536 8.82 -17.08 -19.15
CA MET A 536 7.50 -16.44 -19.35
C MET A 536 6.36 -17.40 -19.70
N ARG A 537 6.55 -18.73 -19.58
CA ARG A 537 5.52 -19.73 -19.89
C ARG A 537 4.92 -20.34 -18.62
N GLU A 538 3.99 -21.26 -18.79
CA GLU A 538 3.24 -21.89 -17.71
C GLU A 538 4.14 -22.78 -16.84
N TRP A 539 4.06 -22.59 -15.53
CA TRP A 539 4.74 -23.42 -14.52
C TRP A 539 3.99 -24.72 -14.21
N GLY A 540 2.98 -25.05 -15.01
CA GLY A 540 2.14 -26.22 -14.86
C GLY A 540 1.38 -26.53 -16.16
N PRO A 541 0.89 -27.76 -16.35
CA PRO A 541 0.17 -28.15 -17.55
C PRO A 541 -1.20 -27.48 -17.65
N THR A 542 -1.71 -27.38 -18.89
CA THR A 542 -3.12 -27.04 -19.14
C THR A 542 -3.96 -28.31 -19.23
N ILE A 543 -4.84 -28.54 -18.25
CA ILE A 543 -5.77 -29.66 -18.19
C ILE A 543 -7.20 -29.12 -18.24
N VAL A 544 -7.91 -29.40 -19.32
CA VAL A 544 -9.33 -29.04 -19.44
C VAL A 544 -10.18 -30.17 -18.88
N TYR A 545 -10.93 -29.89 -17.82
CA TYR A 545 -11.87 -30.83 -17.25
C TYR A 545 -13.23 -30.80 -17.96
N SER A 546 -13.90 -31.96 -18.04
CA SER A 546 -15.36 -32.03 -18.24
C SER A 546 -16.16 -31.64 -16.98
N SER A 547 -15.49 -31.03 -15.99
CA SER A 547 -16.03 -30.66 -14.68
C SER A 547 -17.15 -29.62 -14.78
N ARG A 548 -17.16 -28.79 -15.83
CA ARG A 548 -18.23 -27.84 -16.13
C ARG A 548 -19.58 -28.55 -16.23
N THR A 549 -19.65 -29.71 -16.90
CA THR A 549 -20.87 -30.52 -16.99
C THR A 549 -21.29 -31.09 -15.63
N LYS A 550 -20.33 -31.51 -14.79
CA LYS A 550 -20.63 -32.00 -13.43
C LYS A 550 -21.13 -30.88 -12.51
N LEU A 551 -20.57 -29.68 -12.66
CA LEU A 551 -20.90 -28.51 -11.86
C LEU A 551 -22.23 -27.90 -12.31
N ASP A 552 -22.49 -27.81 -13.62
CA ASP A 552 -23.77 -27.38 -14.17
C ASP A 552 -24.90 -28.33 -13.72
N ASN A 553 -24.65 -29.65 -13.76
CA ASN A 553 -25.57 -30.65 -13.20
C ASN A 553 -25.82 -30.46 -11.70
N PHE A 554 -24.82 -29.98 -10.95
CA PHE A 554 -24.98 -29.66 -9.52
C PHE A 554 -25.81 -28.38 -9.32
N ILE A 555 -25.50 -27.31 -10.06
CA ILE A 555 -26.22 -26.04 -10.02
C ILE A 555 -27.70 -26.24 -10.38
N ASP A 556 -27.98 -27.10 -11.36
CA ASP A 556 -29.33 -27.39 -11.81
C ASP A 556 -30.20 -28.10 -10.77
N ARG A 557 -29.57 -28.80 -9.81
CA ARG A 557 -30.23 -29.46 -8.68
C ARG A 557 -30.46 -28.52 -7.48
N LEU A 558 -29.94 -27.29 -7.52
CA LEU A 558 -30.15 -26.32 -6.43
C LEU A 558 -31.58 -25.73 -6.46
N PRO A 559 -32.17 -25.42 -5.29
CA PRO A 559 -33.44 -24.71 -5.21
C PRO A 559 -33.41 -23.38 -6.00
N LEU A 560 -34.51 -23.04 -6.67
CA LEU A 560 -34.64 -21.84 -7.52
C LEU A 560 -34.18 -20.54 -6.84
N LYS A 561 -34.41 -20.42 -5.52
CA LYS A 561 -34.02 -19.25 -4.72
C LYS A 561 -32.50 -19.02 -4.64
N ILE A 562 -31.69 -20.07 -4.79
CA ILE A 562 -30.22 -19.97 -4.72
C ILE A 562 -29.53 -20.36 -6.04
N ARG A 563 -30.22 -21.05 -6.95
CA ARG A 563 -29.69 -21.44 -8.27
C ARG A 563 -29.15 -20.26 -9.06
N PHE A 564 -29.94 -19.19 -9.23
CA PHE A 564 -29.51 -18.02 -10.00
C PHE A 564 -28.34 -17.25 -9.36
N PRO A 565 -28.36 -16.94 -8.03
CA PRO A 565 -27.20 -16.36 -7.36
C PRO A 565 -25.92 -17.18 -7.51
N VAL A 566 -26.01 -18.50 -7.35
CA VAL A 566 -24.87 -19.41 -7.46
C VAL A 566 -24.35 -19.47 -8.89
N ALA A 567 -25.23 -19.66 -9.87
CA ALA A 567 -24.86 -19.66 -11.29
C ALA A 567 -24.19 -18.34 -11.72
N ASN A 568 -24.68 -17.18 -11.23
CA ASN A 568 -24.10 -15.89 -11.56
C ASN A 568 -22.71 -15.69 -10.93
N ILE A 569 -22.46 -16.25 -9.74
CA ILE A 569 -21.12 -16.24 -9.12
C ILE A 569 -20.18 -17.14 -9.91
N PHE A 570 -20.62 -18.35 -10.27
CA PHE A 570 -19.83 -19.26 -11.09
C PHE A 570 -19.46 -18.66 -12.45
N ARG A 571 -20.40 -17.97 -13.12
CA ARG A 571 -20.12 -17.29 -14.39
C ARG A 571 -19.10 -16.15 -14.24
N LYS A 572 -18.89 -15.65 -13.02
CA LYS A 572 -17.91 -14.60 -12.69
C LYS A 572 -16.59 -15.15 -12.15
N LEU A 573 -16.49 -16.46 -11.90
CA LEU A 573 -15.24 -17.06 -11.51
C LEU A 573 -14.28 -17.06 -12.72
N PRO A 574 -12.98 -16.80 -12.49
CA PRO A 574 -11.95 -16.92 -13.53
C PRO A 574 -12.04 -18.26 -14.28
N ALA A 575 -11.81 -18.25 -15.59
CA ALA A 575 -11.87 -19.45 -16.43
C ALA A 575 -10.86 -20.52 -15.98
N GLU A 576 -9.76 -20.05 -15.41
CA GLU A 576 -8.64 -20.79 -14.82
C GLU A 576 -9.09 -21.70 -13.68
N LEU A 577 -10.18 -21.37 -12.96
CA LEU A 577 -10.72 -22.26 -11.93
C LEU A 577 -11.38 -23.52 -12.52
N PHE A 578 -11.79 -23.52 -13.80
CA PHE A 578 -12.52 -24.62 -14.43
C PHE A 578 -11.62 -25.64 -15.16
N GLY A 579 -10.30 -25.42 -15.14
CA GLY A 579 -9.26 -26.34 -15.58
C GLY A 579 -8.12 -26.40 -14.57
N GLU A 580 -7.05 -27.12 -14.89
CA GLU A 580 -5.72 -26.81 -14.33
C GLU A 580 -5.01 -25.99 -15.39
N VAL A 581 -4.52 -24.80 -15.05
CA VAL A 581 -3.59 -24.04 -15.89
C VAL A 581 -2.53 -23.56 -14.94
N GLY A 582 -1.31 -24.07 -15.06
CA GLY A 582 -0.21 -23.55 -14.26
C GLY A 582 -0.01 -22.07 -14.54
N PRO A 583 0.24 -21.24 -13.51
CA PRO A 583 0.43 -19.82 -13.72
C PRO A 583 1.74 -19.59 -14.47
N THR A 584 1.80 -18.47 -15.19
CA THR A 584 3.07 -17.90 -15.60
C THR A 584 3.84 -17.34 -14.41
N GLY A 585 5.16 -17.19 -14.58
CA GLY A 585 6.05 -16.65 -13.56
C GLY A 585 5.78 -15.17 -13.21
N PRO A 586 6.47 -14.62 -12.19
CA PRO A 586 6.21 -13.29 -11.67
C PRO A 586 6.25 -12.15 -12.71
N LYS A 587 7.16 -12.21 -13.70
CA LYS A 587 7.33 -11.16 -14.72
C LYS A 587 6.16 -11.01 -15.69
N GLU A 588 5.36 -12.06 -15.88
CA GLU A 588 4.13 -12.00 -16.69
C GLU A 588 2.96 -11.38 -15.91
N LYS A 589 3.11 -11.17 -14.59
CA LYS A 589 2.08 -10.53 -13.78
C LYS A 589 2.12 -9.03 -14.05
N ASN A 590 0.96 -8.44 -14.30
CA ASN A 590 0.85 -7.02 -14.64
C ASN A 590 1.36 -6.06 -13.55
N ASN A 591 1.48 -6.52 -12.31
CA ASN A 591 2.04 -5.79 -11.19
C ASN A 591 3.56 -6.02 -11.00
N TRP A 592 4.23 -6.76 -11.88
CA TRP A 592 5.70 -6.78 -11.89
C TRP A 592 6.21 -5.36 -12.20
N GLU A 593 5.90 -4.86 -13.41
CA GLU A 593 6.21 -3.47 -13.80
C GLU A 593 5.14 -2.46 -13.33
N GLY A 594 3.89 -2.91 -13.21
CA GLY A 594 2.77 -2.06 -12.80
C GLY A 594 2.69 -1.82 -11.29
N ASP A 595 1.73 -0.97 -10.92
CA ASP A 595 1.32 -0.79 -9.53
C ASP A 595 0.41 -1.94 -9.08
N GLU A 596 0.34 -2.16 -7.77
CA GLU A 596 -0.56 -3.17 -7.22
C GLU A 596 -2.03 -2.85 -7.51
N ARG A 597 -2.85 -3.89 -7.65
CA ARG A 597 -4.27 -3.74 -7.99
C ARG A 597 -5.04 -3.25 -6.76
N GLY A 598 -5.30 -1.95 -6.68
CA GLY A 598 -6.13 -1.35 -5.63
C GLY A 598 -6.09 0.15 -5.59
#